data_AF-A0A963WB26-F1
#
_entry.id   AF-A0A963WB26-F1
#
_cell.length_a   1.000
_cell.length_b   1.000
_cell.length_c   1.000
_cell.angle_alpha   90.00
_cell.angle_beta   90.00
_cell.angle_gamma   90.00
#
_symmetry.space_group_name_H-M   'P 1'
#
loop_
_entity.id
_entity.type
_entity.pdbx_description
1 polymer ?
#
loop_
_entity_poly.entity_id
_entity_poly.type
_entity_poly.pdbx_seq_one_letter_code
_entity_poly.pdbx_strand_id
1 'polypeptide(L)'
;MFTAVILSALAMTMIVAVRYLVTSGAFAWATSKVRPGLYDGLTSQIRMELGWSLASAAIYGVPAGIVARGWQEHGWTRIYTDWAAFPLWYAPLSLLLYLFAHDTWFYWTHRLMHRPRWFRLAHAVHHASRPPTAW
;
A
#
# COMPACT_ATOMS: atom_id res chain seq x y z
N MET A 1 -5.35 -25.00 10.09
CA MET A 1 -4.27 -23.98 10.09
C MET A 1 -4.19 -23.23 8.76
N PHE A 2 -3.97 -23.90 7.62
CA PHE A 2 -3.88 -23.21 6.30
C PHE A 2 -5.11 -22.38 5.92
N THR A 3 -6.32 -22.87 6.19
CA THR A 3 -7.56 -22.13 5.87
C THR A 3 -7.61 -20.77 6.56
N ALA A 4 -7.17 -20.66 7.82
CA ALA A 4 -7.18 -19.41 8.57
C ALA A 4 -6.17 -18.39 8.00
N VAL A 5 -4.98 -18.85 7.58
CA VAL A 5 -3.97 -18.01 6.93
C VAL A 5 -4.47 -17.52 5.57
N ILE A 6 -5.10 -18.39 4.78
CA ILE A 6 -5.69 -18.01 3.48
C ILE A 6 -6.81 -16.98 3.69
N LEU A 7 -7.72 -17.22 4.63
CA LEU A 7 -8.79 -16.26 4.94
C LEU A 7 -8.23 -14.92 5.41
N SER A 8 -7.17 -14.92 6.22
CA SER A 8 -6.52 -13.69 6.67
C SER A 8 -5.86 -12.92 5.51
N ALA A 9 -5.17 -13.62 4.61
CA ALA A 9 -4.57 -13.03 3.40
C ALA A 9 -5.64 -12.44 2.46
N LEU A 10 -6.75 -13.15 2.24
CA LEU A 10 -7.88 -12.68 1.46
C LEU A 10 -8.55 -11.47 2.10
N ALA A 11 -8.83 -11.54 3.41
CA ALA A 11 -9.43 -10.43 4.15
C ALA A 11 -8.56 -9.18 4.10
N MET A 12 -7.24 -9.31 4.33
CA MET A 12 -6.32 -8.17 4.27
C MET A 12 -6.24 -7.58 2.86
N THR A 13 -6.18 -8.42 1.82
CA THR A 13 -6.24 -7.98 0.42
C THR A 13 -7.52 -7.20 0.13
N MET A 14 -8.67 -7.71 0.59
CA MET A 14 -9.97 -7.04 0.41
C MET A 14 -10.04 -5.72 1.17
N ILE A 15 -9.53 -5.65 2.40
CA ILE A 15 -9.47 -4.41 3.19
C ILE A 15 -8.67 -3.34 2.42
N VAL A 16 -7.48 -3.71 1.92
CA VAL A 16 -6.62 -2.78 1.15
C VAL A 16 -7.30 -2.34 -0.14
N ALA A 17 -7.90 -3.27 -0.89
CA ALA A 17 -8.58 -2.98 -2.15
C ALA A 17 -9.81 -2.07 -1.96
N VAL A 18 -10.66 -2.37 -0.97
CA VAL A 18 -11.85 -1.55 -0.66
C VAL A 18 -11.44 -0.16 -0.19
N ARG A 19 -10.43 -0.06 0.70
CA ARG A 19 -9.93 1.24 1.16
C ARG A 19 -9.41 2.08 -0.02
N TYR A 20 -8.65 1.47 -0.93
CA TYR A 20 -8.21 2.11 -2.16
C TYR A 20 -9.40 2.62 -2.99
N LEU A 21 -10.36 1.76 -3.32
CA LEU A 21 -11.52 2.15 -4.13
C LEU A 21 -12.34 3.30 -3.50
N VAL A 22 -12.53 3.26 -2.18
CA VAL A 22 -13.25 4.31 -1.45
C VAL A 22 -12.47 5.63 -1.47
N THR A 23 -11.18 5.60 -1.15
CA THR A 23 -10.35 6.81 -1.07
C THR A 23 -10.11 7.42 -2.46
N SER A 24 -9.61 6.63 -3.41
CA SER A 24 -9.40 7.05 -4.80
C SER A 24 -10.70 7.47 -5.48
N GLY A 25 -11.79 6.74 -5.24
CA GLY A 25 -13.12 7.10 -5.75
C GLY A 25 -13.62 8.43 -5.20
N ALA A 26 -13.41 8.71 -3.91
CA ALA A 26 -13.75 9.99 -3.31
C ALA A 26 -12.92 11.14 -3.92
N PHE A 27 -11.61 10.94 -4.15
CA PHE A 27 -10.77 11.93 -4.83
C PHE A 27 -11.15 12.11 -6.30
N ALA A 28 -11.47 11.04 -7.02
CA ALA A 28 -11.95 11.11 -8.40
C ALA A 28 -13.26 11.88 -8.50
N TRP A 29 -14.19 11.61 -7.59
CA TRP A 29 -15.45 12.35 -7.47
C TRP A 29 -15.21 13.84 -7.17
N ALA A 30 -14.42 14.15 -6.15
CA ALA A 30 -14.07 15.54 -5.81
C ALA A 30 -13.40 16.26 -7.00
N THR A 31 -12.50 15.58 -7.70
CA THR A 31 -11.83 16.11 -8.89
C THR A 31 -12.83 16.42 -10.00
N SER A 32 -13.79 15.54 -10.27
CA SER A 32 -14.84 15.79 -11.28
C SER A 32 -15.71 17.03 -10.96
N LYS A 33 -15.85 17.37 -9.67
CA LYS A 33 -16.60 18.55 -9.23
C LYS A 33 -15.76 19.83 -9.29
N VAL A 34 -14.50 19.77 -8.86
CA VAL A 34 -13.62 20.95 -8.75
C VAL A 34 -12.91 21.27 -10.06
N ARG A 35 -12.59 20.26 -10.89
CA ARG A 35 -11.91 20.38 -12.18
C ARG A 35 -12.62 19.55 -13.25
N PRO A 36 -13.80 20.00 -13.73
CA PRO A 36 -14.51 19.31 -14.80
C PRO A 36 -13.64 19.15 -16.05
N GLY A 37 -13.74 18.00 -16.72
CA GLY A 37 -13.00 17.70 -17.95
C GLY A 37 -11.53 17.29 -17.77
N LEU A 38 -10.99 17.31 -16.54
CA LEU A 38 -9.57 16.99 -16.29
C LEU A 38 -9.19 15.56 -16.75
N TYR A 39 -10.13 14.62 -16.69
CA TYR A 39 -9.90 13.21 -17.03
C TYR A 39 -10.52 12.81 -18.38
N ASP A 40 -10.95 13.77 -19.19
CA ASP A 40 -11.53 13.48 -20.50
C ASP A 40 -10.49 12.80 -21.40
N GLY A 41 -10.91 11.70 -22.04
CA GLY A 41 -10.03 10.88 -22.88
C GLY A 41 -9.10 9.91 -22.11
N LEU A 42 -9.07 9.93 -20.77
CA LEU A 42 -8.18 9.08 -19.97
C LEU A 42 -8.78 7.72 -19.55
N THR A 43 -9.96 7.34 -20.05
CA THR A 43 -10.67 6.12 -19.63
C THR A 43 -9.83 4.84 -19.73
N SER A 44 -9.02 4.71 -20.79
CA SER A 44 -8.14 3.54 -20.96
C SER A 44 -7.02 3.51 -19.91
N GLN A 45 -6.42 4.67 -19.61
CA GLN A 45 -5.39 4.79 -18.57
C GLN A 45 -5.97 4.50 -17.19
N ILE A 46 -7.13 5.08 -16.85
CA ILE A 46 -7.82 4.86 -15.57
C ILE A 46 -8.11 3.37 -15.34
N ARG A 47 -8.55 2.64 -16.37
CA ARG A 47 -8.79 1.19 -16.27
C ARG A 47 -7.50 0.42 -16.00
N MET A 48 -6.39 0.81 -16.62
CA MET A 48 -5.08 0.22 -16.39
C MET A 48 -4.59 0.53 -14.96
N GLU A 49 -4.71 1.77 -14.51
CA GLU A 49 -4.35 2.22 -13.15
C GLU A 49 -5.14 1.44 -12.09
N LEU A 50 -6.47 1.35 -12.25
CA LEU A 50 -7.35 0.52 -11.41
C LEU A 50 -6.87 -0.93 -11.34
N GLY A 51 -6.56 -1.54 -12.49
CA GLY A 51 -6.09 -2.93 -12.55
C GLY A 51 -4.78 -3.13 -11.80
N TRP A 52 -3.79 -2.25 -12.01
CA TRP A 52 -2.50 -2.33 -11.31
C TRP A 52 -2.59 -2.01 -9.82
N SER A 53 -3.46 -1.09 -9.43
CA SER A 53 -3.71 -0.76 -8.03
C SER A 53 -4.38 -1.92 -7.29
N LEU A 54 -5.34 -2.62 -7.92
CA LEU A 54 -5.95 -3.84 -7.35
C LEU A 54 -4.96 -5.01 -7.30
N ALA A 55 -4.10 -5.18 -8.32
CA ALA A 55 -3.01 -6.16 -8.26
C ALA A 55 -2.03 -5.85 -7.12
N SER A 56 -1.68 -4.58 -6.92
CA SER A 56 -0.84 -4.13 -5.82
C SER A 56 -1.48 -4.39 -4.46
N ALA A 57 -2.80 -4.26 -4.33
CA ALA A 57 -3.53 -4.62 -3.12
C ALA A 57 -3.33 -6.10 -2.73
N ALA A 58 -3.26 -7.01 -3.71
CA ALA A 58 -2.95 -8.41 -3.44
C ALA A 58 -1.46 -8.62 -3.08
N ILE A 59 -0.54 -7.98 -3.80
CA ILE A 59 0.91 -8.07 -3.56
C ILE A 59 1.26 -7.66 -2.12
N TYR A 60 0.62 -6.61 -1.58
CA TYR A 60 0.84 -6.16 -0.21
C TYR A 60 -0.09 -6.85 0.80
N GLY A 61 -1.35 -7.09 0.43
CA GLY A 61 -2.37 -7.65 1.31
C GLY A 61 -2.10 -9.09 1.71
N VAL A 62 -1.62 -9.93 0.79
CA VAL A 62 -1.35 -11.35 1.06
C VAL A 62 -0.24 -11.52 2.12
N PRO A 63 0.96 -10.94 1.97
CA PRO A 63 1.99 -11.00 3.01
C PRO A 63 1.52 -10.39 4.32
N ALA A 64 0.79 -9.26 4.28
CA ALA A 64 0.28 -8.60 5.48
C ALA A 64 -0.71 -9.50 6.26
N GLY A 65 -1.62 -10.20 5.59
CA GLY A 65 -2.52 -11.15 6.23
C GLY A 65 -1.78 -12.36 6.81
N ILE A 66 -0.80 -12.91 6.09
CA ILE A 66 0.05 -13.99 6.57
C ILE A 66 0.79 -13.58 7.85
N VAL A 67 1.46 -12.41 7.85
CA VAL A 67 2.19 -11.89 9.00
C VAL A 67 1.25 -11.54 10.15
N ALA A 68 0.07 -10.97 9.88
CA ALA A 68 -0.92 -10.67 10.91
C ALA A 68 -1.39 -11.94 11.62
N ARG A 69 -1.65 -13.03 10.88
CA ARG A 69 -2.03 -14.30 11.48
C ARG A 69 -0.88 -14.95 12.23
N GLY A 70 0.33 -14.93 11.66
CA GLY A 70 1.53 -15.44 12.31
C GLY A 70 1.91 -14.68 13.57
N TRP A 71 1.63 -13.38 13.65
CA TRP A 71 1.72 -12.62 14.89
C TRP A 71 0.78 -13.16 15.96
N GLN A 72 -0.50 -13.36 15.64
CA GLN A 72 -1.52 -13.79 16.60
C GLN A 72 -1.34 -15.24 17.07
N GLU A 73 -0.94 -16.16 16.18
CA GLU A 73 -0.85 -17.60 16.50
C GLU A 73 0.53 -18.05 16.93
N HIS A 74 1.58 -17.40 16.43
CA HIS A 74 2.95 -17.91 16.51
C HIS A 74 3.95 -16.88 17.05
N GLY A 75 3.51 -15.65 17.37
CA GLY A 75 4.40 -14.61 17.89
C GLY A 75 5.51 -14.20 16.92
N TRP A 76 5.28 -14.30 15.59
CA TRP A 76 6.28 -13.97 14.57
C TRP A 76 6.79 -12.52 14.63
N THR A 77 6.02 -11.63 15.23
CA THR A 77 6.37 -10.22 15.37
C THR A 77 6.43 -9.84 16.84
N ARG A 78 7.01 -8.68 17.11
CA ARG A 78 7.05 -8.04 18.44
C ARG A 78 5.96 -6.97 18.58
N ILE A 79 4.87 -7.07 17.80
CA ILE A 79 3.74 -6.13 17.93
C ILE A 79 3.13 -6.36 19.32
N TYR A 80 3.02 -5.28 20.08
CA TYR A 80 2.39 -5.24 21.39
C TYR A 80 1.11 -4.39 21.30
N THR A 81 0.07 -4.78 22.04
CA THR A 81 -1.22 -4.07 22.07
C THR A 81 -1.47 -3.35 23.40
N ASP A 82 -0.70 -3.69 24.43
CA ASP A 82 -0.76 -3.04 25.74
C ASP A 82 0.09 -1.77 25.75
N TRP A 83 -0.55 -0.62 25.98
CA TRP A 83 0.12 0.68 26.07
C TRP A 83 1.11 0.78 27.23
N ALA A 84 0.97 -0.05 28.26
CA ALA A 84 1.86 -0.12 29.40
C ALA A 84 3.03 -1.12 29.21
N ALA A 85 3.13 -1.81 28.07
CA ALA A 85 4.21 -2.76 27.81
C ALA A 85 5.60 -2.11 27.75
N PHE A 86 5.66 -0.82 27.45
CA PHE A 86 6.86 0.01 27.46
C PHE A 86 6.55 1.38 28.09
N PRO A 87 7.57 2.14 28.55
CA PRO A 87 7.37 3.52 28.99
C PRO A 87 6.70 4.37 27.90
N LEU A 88 5.75 5.23 28.27
CA LEU A 88 4.93 5.98 27.28
C LEU A 88 5.74 6.85 26.31
N TRP A 89 6.92 7.33 26.71
CA TRP A 89 7.82 8.09 25.82
C TRP A 89 8.35 7.24 24.65
N TYR A 90 8.34 5.91 24.78
CA TYR A 90 8.74 5.01 23.72
C TYR A 90 7.78 5.06 22.53
N ALA A 91 6.50 5.38 22.72
CA ALA A 91 5.54 5.49 21.63
C ALA A 91 5.94 6.53 20.57
N PRO A 92 6.19 7.82 20.92
CA PRO A 92 6.68 8.78 19.93
C PRO A 92 8.10 8.47 19.44
N LEU A 93 9.00 7.96 20.29
CA LEU A 93 10.36 7.62 19.84
C LEU A 93 10.35 6.49 18.79
N SER A 94 9.62 5.41 19.06
CA SER A 94 9.53 4.26 18.15
C SER A 94 8.89 4.63 16.83
N LEU A 95 7.91 5.53 16.82
CA LEU A 95 7.35 6.12 15.59
C LEU A 95 8.44 6.84 14.79
N LEU A 96 9.21 7.72 15.43
CA LEU A 96 10.29 8.45 14.75
C LEU A 96 11.38 7.52 14.21
N LEU A 97 11.78 6.52 14.99
CA LEU A 97 12.74 5.51 14.57
C LEU A 97 12.21 4.68 13.39
N TYR A 98 10.95 4.28 13.42
CA TYR A 98 10.31 3.57 12.32
C TYR A 98 10.26 4.43 11.06
N LEU A 99 9.83 5.69 11.15
CA LEU A 99 9.78 6.61 10.01
C LEU A 99 11.17 6.81 9.41
N PHE A 100 12.19 7.05 10.24
CA PHE A 100 13.56 7.18 9.78
C PHE A 100 14.04 5.91 9.04
N ALA A 101 13.80 4.74 9.61
CA ALA A 101 14.19 3.46 9.01
C ALA A 101 13.43 3.20 7.70
N HIS A 102 12.12 3.42 7.69
CA HIS A 102 11.25 3.23 6.53
C HIS A 102 11.63 4.17 5.39
N ASP A 103 11.83 5.46 5.67
CA ASP A 103 12.18 6.47 4.66
C ASP A 103 13.58 6.24 4.10
N THR A 104 14.52 5.82 4.95
CA THR A 104 15.86 5.42 4.49
C THR A 104 15.78 4.24 3.54
N TRP A 105 15.06 3.17 3.92
CA TRP A 105 14.85 2.01 3.05
C TRP A 105 14.15 2.39 1.75
N PHE A 106 13.06 3.17 1.82
CA PHE A 106 12.28 3.59 0.68
C PHE A 106 13.13 4.44 -0.28
N TYR A 107 13.89 5.43 0.23
CA TYR A 107 14.75 6.27 -0.59
C TYR A 107 15.77 5.45 -1.40
N TRP A 108 16.50 4.54 -0.74
CA TRP A 108 17.53 3.76 -1.40
C TRP A 108 16.96 2.73 -2.37
N THR A 109 15.87 2.06 -2.01
CA THR A 109 15.18 1.11 -2.89
C THR A 109 14.58 1.82 -4.11
N HIS A 110 13.95 2.98 -3.91
CA HIS A 110 13.42 3.80 -4.99
C HIS A 110 14.52 4.29 -5.92
N ARG A 111 15.65 4.78 -5.37
CA ARG A 111 16.82 5.17 -6.15
C ARG A 111 17.40 4.00 -6.96
N LEU A 112 17.40 2.79 -6.41
CA LEU A 112 17.79 1.57 -7.14
C LEU A 112 16.79 1.25 -8.26
N MET A 113 15.49 1.36 -7.99
CA MET A 113 14.42 1.15 -8.97
C MET A 113 14.49 2.12 -10.15
N HIS A 114 15.14 3.27 -10.00
CA HIS A 114 15.42 4.18 -11.12
C HIS A 114 16.63 3.81 -11.99
N ARG A 115 17.34 2.70 -11.71
CA ARG A 115 18.38 2.17 -12.61
C ARG A 115 17.76 1.37 -13.76
N PRO A 116 18.36 1.33 -14.96
CA PRO A 116 17.69 0.83 -16.19
C PRO A 116 17.08 -0.58 -16.10
N ARG A 117 17.78 -1.53 -15.44
CA ARG A 117 17.27 -2.90 -15.26
C ARG A 117 16.07 -2.94 -14.31
N TRP A 118 16.22 -2.34 -13.14
CA TRP A 118 15.20 -2.33 -12.08
C TRP A 118 13.98 -1.49 -12.46
N PHE A 119 14.19 -0.42 -13.23
CA PHE A 119 13.13 0.44 -13.73
C PHE A 119 12.14 -0.36 -14.57
N ARG A 120 12.62 -1.11 -15.56
CA ARG A 120 11.77 -1.94 -16.41
C ARG A 120 11.04 -3.04 -15.64
N LEU A 121 11.67 -3.59 -14.60
CA LEU A 121 11.11 -4.70 -13.84
C LEU A 121 10.03 -4.25 -12.84
N ALA A 122 10.24 -3.14 -12.14
CA ALA A 122 9.49 -2.82 -10.93
C ALA A 122 8.98 -1.37 -10.85
N HIS A 123 9.38 -0.48 -11.77
CA HIS A 123 9.06 0.95 -11.64
C HIS A 123 8.41 1.58 -12.88
N ALA A 124 8.53 0.96 -14.05
CA ALA A 124 8.04 1.53 -15.31
C ALA A 124 6.51 1.75 -15.30
N VAL A 125 5.74 0.81 -14.75
CA VAL A 125 4.27 0.91 -14.67
C VAL A 125 3.85 2.10 -13.82
N HIS A 126 4.51 2.33 -12.68
CA HIS A 126 4.26 3.50 -11.84
C HIS A 126 4.50 4.83 -12.59
N HIS A 127 5.50 4.87 -13.47
CA HIS A 127 5.80 6.04 -14.32
C HIS A 127 4.99 6.15 -15.60
N ALA A 128 4.15 5.15 -15.91
CA ALA A 128 3.33 5.12 -17.12
C ALA A 128 2.08 6.02 -17.02
N SER A 129 1.65 6.35 -15.80
CA SER A 129 0.53 7.25 -15.53
C SER A 129 0.87 8.71 -15.86
N ARG A 130 0.46 9.19 -17.05
CA ARG A 130 0.79 10.53 -17.56
C ARG A 130 -0.40 11.16 -18.31
N PRO A 131 -1.11 12.13 -17.72
CA PRO A 131 -0.96 12.63 -16.35
C PRO A 131 -1.46 11.60 -15.32
N PRO A 132 -0.94 11.58 -14.08
CA PRO A 132 -1.48 10.71 -13.03
C PRO A 132 -2.93 11.08 -12.73
N THR A 133 -3.77 10.06 -12.53
CA THR A 133 -5.16 10.26 -12.08
C THR A 133 -5.28 9.93 -10.58
N ALA A 134 -6.49 10.02 -10.05
CA ALA A 134 -6.78 9.62 -8.66
C ALA A 134 -6.73 8.10 -8.44
N TRP A 135 -6.64 7.31 -9.52
CA TRP A 135 -6.65 5.85 -9.52
C TRP A 135 -5.25 5.25 -9.55
#